data_AF-A0A852LUQ5-F1
#
_entry.id   AF-A0A852LUQ5-F1
#
_cell.length_a   1.000
_cell.length_b   1.000
_cell.length_c   1.000
_cell.angle_alpha   90.00
_cell.angle_beta   90.00
_cell.angle_gamma   90.00
#
_symmetry.space_group_name_H-M   'P 1'
#
loop_
_entity.id
_entity.type
_entity.pdbx_description
1 polymer ?
#
loop_
_entity_poly.entity_id
_entity_poly.type
_entity_poly.pdbx_seq_one_letter_code
_entity_poly.pdbx_strand_id
1 'polypeptide(L)'
;QAELGKPRRNCYTLPGFDFAYGLYIERTDGGVPGAICHWDVMKPRTISSVQRKPRDFITMNRGAVKAGHTTAREFYLYYKAKDIRCKDQCTRFRSPPNLPADFTFGLKPRPSIPLYDLLQHKYKELWMEQQRILTAALRVQKKKV
;
A
#
# COMPACT_ATOMS: atom_id res chain seq x y z
N GLN A 1 34.62 -37.37 37.25
CA GLN A 1 35.80 -36.55 37.59
C GLN A 1 36.13 -35.68 36.39
N ALA A 2 36.41 -34.39 36.58
CA ALA A 2 36.74 -33.50 35.46
C ALA A 2 38.17 -33.79 34.96
N GLU A 3 38.32 -34.04 33.66
CA GLU A 3 39.63 -34.26 33.03
C GLU A 3 40.32 -32.91 32.80
N LEU A 4 41.56 -32.76 33.28
CA LEU A 4 42.33 -31.53 33.13
C LEU A 4 42.59 -31.23 31.65
N GLY A 5 42.31 -30.00 31.22
CA GLY A 5 42.54 -29.54 29.84
C GLY A 5 41.45 -29.88 28.83
N LYS A 6 40.36 -30.56 29.23
CA LYS A 6 39.21 -30.82 28.34
C LYS A 6 37.99 -30.00 28.77
N PRO A 7 37.20 -29.48 27.80
CA PRO A 7 35.96 -28.81 28.11
C PRO A 7 34.96 -29.79 28.75
N ARG A 8 34.02 -29.25 29.54
CA ARG A 8 33.00 -30.05 30.21
C ARG A 8 32.14 -30.75 29.16
N ARG A 9 32.06 -32.08 29.24
CA ARG A 9 31.24 -32.88 28.31
C ARG A 9 29.78 -32.49 28.47
N ASN A 10 29.15 -32.08 27.38
CA ASN A 10 27.72 -31.81 27.31
C ASN A 10 27.11 -32.91 26.43
N CYS A 11 26.22 -33.74 26.97
CA CYS A 11 25.77 -34.99 26.34
C CYS A 11 24.77 -34.79 25.18
N TYR A 12 24.89 -33.69 24.43
CA TYR A 12 24.06 -33.44 23.26
C TYR A 12 24.69 -34.03 22.02
N THR A 13 23.86 -34.64 21.17
CA THR A 13 24.27 -35.08 19.84
C THR A 13 24.52 -33.85 18.97
N LEU A 14 25.78 -33.53 18.76
CA LEU A 14 26.18 -32.41 17.92
C LEU A 14 26.10 -32.80 16.43
N PRO A 15 25.74 -31.86 15.55
CA PRO A 15 25.97 -31.99 14.12
C PRO A 15 27.42 -32.35 13.81
N GLY A 16 27.63 -33.13 12.73
CA GLY A 16 28.96 -33.61 12.32
C GLY A 16 29.94 -32.50 11.95
N PHE A 17 31.17 -32.88 11.59
CA PHE A 17 32.27 -31.94 11.32
C PHE A 17 31.99 -30.95 10.18
N ASP A 18 31.09 -31.28 9.25
CA ASP A 18 30.74 -30.43 8.11
C ASP A 18 29.72 -29.32 8.48
N PHE A 19 29.26 -29.27 9.73
CA PHE A 19 28.30 -28.26 10.17
C PHE A 19 28.99 -26.99 10.68
N ALA A 20 28.77 -25.88 9.97
CA ALA A 20 29.18 -24.57 10.44
C ALA A 20 28.16 -24.03 11.47
N TYR A 21 28.60 -23.85 12.71
CA TYR A 21 27.80 -23.19 13.74
C TYR A 21 27.74 -21.68 13.48
N GLY A 22 26.58 -21.08 13.78
CA GLY A 22 26.35 -19.64 13.62
C GLY A 22 25.28 -19.33 12.56
N LEU A 23 24.99 -18.04 12.40
CA LEU A 23 24.02 -17.57 11.40
C LEU A 23 24.73 -17.35 10.07
N TYR A 24 24.42 -18.18 9.06
CA TYR A 24 24.87 -17.93 7.69
C TYR A 24 23.95 -16.90 7.04
N ILE A 25 24.53 -15.77 6.62
CA ILE A 25 23.84 -14.73 5.84
C ILE A 25 24.27 -14.91 4.38
N GLU A 26 23.39 -15.52 3.59
CA GLU A 26 23.58 -15.69 2.14
C GLU A 26 23.62 -14.32 1.46
N ARG A 27 24.76 -13.94 0.88
CA ARG A 27 24.90 -12.68 0.12
C ARG A 27 24.40 -12.90 -1.30
N THR A 28 23.20 -12.39 -1.60
CA THR A 28 22.61 -12.47 -2.96
C THR A 28 22.86 -11.18 -3.77
N ASP A 29 23.51 -10.18 -3.17
CA ASP A 29 23.48 -8.80 -3.66
C ASP A 29 24.41 -8.52 -4.86
N GLY A 30 25.04 -9.54 -5.45
CA GLY A 30 25.98 -9.39 -6.58
C GLY A 30 27.27 -8.62 -6.26
N GLY A 31 27.44 -8.17 -5.01
CA GLY A 31 28.61 -7.43 -4.54
C GLY A 31 28.72 -6.01 -5.11
N VAL A 32 29.90 -5.41 -4.93
CA VAL A 32 30.22 -4.05 -5.41
C VAL A 32 29.99 -3.86 -6.92
N PRO A 33 30.32 -4.83 -7.80
CA PRO A 33 30.05 -4.69 -9.24
C PRO A 33 28.54 -4.62 -9.57
N GLY A 34 27.70 -5.32 -8.80
CA GLY A 34 26.24 -5.25 -8.94
C GLY A 34 25.66 -3.90 -8.50
N ALA A 35 26.30 -3.20 -7.57
CA ALA A 35 25.86 -1.89 -7.10
C ALA A 35 26.32 -0.73 -8.01
N ILE A 36 27.48 -0.85 -8.65
CA ILE A 36 28.11 0.28 -9.36
C ILE A 36 27.77 0.31 -10.86
N CYS A 37 27.67 -0.84 -11.55
CA CYS A 37 27.76 -0.86 -13.02
C CYS A 37 26.63 -1.57 -13.79
N HIS A 38 25.48 -1.87 -13.16
CA HIS A 38 24.40 -2.57 -13.87
C HIS A 38 23.03 -1.89 -13.68
N TRP A 39 22.36 -1.54 -14.79
CA TRP A 39 20.90 -1.32 -14.83
C TRP A 39 20.13 -2.65 -14.84
N ASP A 40 20.83 -3.77 -14.67
CA ASP A 40 20.19 -5.06 -14.52
C ASP A 40 19.51 -5.09 -13.15
N VAL A 41 18.23 -4.71 -13.16
CA VAL A 41 17.32 -4.81 -12.02
C VAL A 41 17.41 -6.25 -11.57
N MET A 42 18.13 -6.49 -10.46
CA MET A 42 18.15 -7.77 -9.78
C MET A 42 16.76 -8.33 -9.86
N LYS A 43 16.55 -9.40 -10.65
CA LYS A 43 15.25 -10.06 -10.71
C LYS A 43 14.97 -10.37 -9.25
N PRO A 44 13.97 -9.74 -8.62
CA PRO A 44 13.70 -9.98 -7.22
C PRO A 44 13.70 -11.48 -7.11
N ARG A 45 14.52 -12.06 -6.22
CA ARG A 45 14.42 -13.50 -5.93
C ARG A 45 12.93 -13.70 -5.86
N THR A 46 12.37 -14.48 -6.79
CA THR A 46 11.02 -14.95 -6.64
C THR A 46 11.18 -15.82 -5.42
N ILE A 47 11.06 -15.20 -4.26
CA ILE A 47 10.81 -15.86 -3.02
C ILE A 47 9.43 -16.42 -3.33
N SER A 48 9.46 -17.56 -4.00
CA SER A 48 8.35 -18.45 -4.26
C SER A 48 7.87 -19.04 -2.94
N SER A 49 8.56 -18.74 -1.83
CA SER A 49 7.94 -18.62 -0.53
C SER A 49 6.98 -17.44 -0.62
N VAL A 50 5.68 -17.65 -0.75
CA VAL A 50 4.88 -17.91 0.45
C VAL A 50 5.33 -16.99 1.59
N GLN A 51 5.51 -15.68 1.33
CA GLN A 51 5.13 -14.68 2.32
C GLN A 51 3.67 -15.02 2.57
N ARG A 52 3.41 -15.85 3.60
CA ARG A 52 2.07 -16.29 3.96
C ARG A 52 1.35 -14.99 4.25
N LYS A 53 0.59 -14.52 3.27
CA LYS A 53 -0.18 -13.30 3.38
C LYS A 53 -0.90 -13.35 4.72
N PRO A 54 -1.02 -12.21 5.42
CA PRO A 54 -1.69 -12.20 6.72
C PRO A 54 -3.06 -12.87 6.58
N ARG A 55 -3.47 -13.61 7.62
CA ARG A 55 -4.78 -14.24 7.63
C ARG A 55 -5.86 -13.17 7.62
N ASP A 56 -6.91 -13.40 6.86
CA ASP A 56 -8.08 -12.54 6.87
C ASP A 56 -9.02 -12.98 8.00
N PHE A 57 -8.70 -12.53 9.22
CA PHE A 57 -9.48 -12.89 10.41
C PHE A 57 -10.94 -12.42 10.31
N ILE A 58 -11.25 -11.36 9.57
CA ILE A 58 -12.63 -10.86 9.44
C ILE A 58 -13.48 -11.87 8.69
N THR A 59 -13.01 -12.33 7.53
CA THR A 59 -13.74 -13.34 6.74
C THR A 59 -13.80 -14.69 7.45
N MET A 60 -12.70 -15.10 8.09
CA MET A 60 -12.63 -16.34 8.85
C MET A 60 -13.60 -16.33 10.04
N ASN A 61 -13.65 -15.24 10.81
CA ASN A 61 -14.54 -15.12 11.97
C ASN A 61 -16.01 -15.12 11.55
N ARG A 62 -16.36 -14.40 10.48
CA ARG A 62 -17.72 -14.42 9.91
C ARG A 62 -18.13 -15.84 9.49
N GLY A 63 -17.22 -16.58 8.85
CA GLY A 63 -17.48 -17.97 8.46
C GLY A 63 -17.59 -18.92 9.65
N ALA A 64 -16.78 -18.74 10.69
CA ALA A 64 -16.82 -19.54 11.89
C ALA A 64 -18.14 -19.35 12.65
N VAL A 65 -18.59 -18.10 12.80
CA VAL A 65 -19.90 -17.78 13.40
C VAL A 65 -21.03 -18.38 12.56
N LYS A 66 -20.96 -18.28 11.22
CA LYS A 66 -21.96 -18.90 10.33
C LYS A 66 -21.99 -20.43 10.43
N ALA A 67 -20.86 -21.06 10.76
CA ALA A 67 -20.76 -22.49 11.02
C ALA A 67 -21.18 -22.90 12.44
N GLY A 68 -21.57 -21.95 13.30
CA GLY A 68 -22.04 -22.20 14.66
C GLY A 68 -20.92 -22.35 15.69
N HIS A 69 -19.67 -21.99 15.36
CA HIS A 69 -18.59 -22.00 16.36
C HIS A 69 -18.74 -20.82 17.31
N THR A 70 -18.66 -21.10 18.61
CA THR A 70 -18.83 -20.12 19.68
C THR A 70 -17.65 -20.08 20.65
N THR A 71 -16.85 -21.15 20.70
CA THR A 71 -15.72 -21.28 21.64
C THR A 71 -14.38 -20.97 20.98
N ALA A 72 -13.45 -20.33 21.69
CA ALA A 72 -12.12 -19.99 21.17
C ALA A 72 -11.34 -21.21 20.59
N ARG A 73 -11.49 -22.39 21.19
CA ARG A 73 -10.89 -23.65 20.70
C ARG A 73 -11.46 -24.06 19.34
N GLU A 74 -12.76 -23.88 19.13
CA GLU A 74 -13.42 -24.18 17.86
C GLU A 74 -12.97 -23.22 16.77
N PHE A 75 -12.86 -21.93 17.10
CA PHE A 75 -12.27 -20.94 16.19
C PHE A 75 -10.84 -21.31 15.79
N TYR A 76 -10.01 -21.76 16.74
CA TYR A 76 -8.65 -22.22 16.44
C TYR A 76 -8.64 -23.42 15.47
N LEU A 77 -9.51 -24.40 15.67
CA LEU A 77 -9.67 -25.54 14.77
C LEU A 77 -10.18 -25.10 13.39
N TYR A 78 -11.15 -24.18 13.36
CA TYR A 78 -11.67 -23.58 12.13
C TYR A 78 -10.57 -22.85 11.36
N TYR A 79 -9.70 -22.10 12.05
CA TYR A 79 -8.58 -21.40 11.41
C TYR A 79 -7.50 -22.33 10.84
N LYS A 80 -7.37 -23.54 11.39
CA LYS A 80 -6.49 -24.58 10.83
C LYS A 80 -7.11 -25.21 9.60
N ALA A 81 -8.41 -25.49 9.63
CA ALA A 81 -9.12 -26.14 8.54
C ALA A 81 -9.38 -25.19 7.34
N LYS A 82 -9.68 -23.91 7.60
CA LYS A 82 -10.04 -22.91 6.58
C LYS A 82 -9.10 -21.71 6.65
N ASP A 83 -7.90 -21.87 6.08
CA ASP A 83 -6.86 -20.84 6.05
C ASP A 83 -7.13 -19.82 4.93
N ILE A 84 -7.93 -18.79 5.22
CA ILE A 84 -8.23 -17.69 4.29
C ILE A 84 -7.19 -16.59 4.47
N ARG A 85 -6.52 -16.22 3.39
CA ARG A 85 -5.48 -15.17 3.38
C ARG A 85 -5.99 -13.88 2.77
N CYS A 86 -5.49 -12.74 3.26
CA CYS A 86 -5.78 -11.44 2.68
C CYS A 86 -5.45 -11.45 1.18
N LYS A 87 -6.39 -10.96 0.37
CA LYS A 87 -6.15 -10.71 -1.05
C LYS A 87 -5.15 -9.55 -1.16
N ASP A 88 -4.35 -9.57 -2.23
CA ASP A 88 -3.47 -8.44 -2.50
C ASP A 88 -4.34 -7.22 -2.74
N GLN A 89 -4.30 -6.26 -1.81
CA GLN A 89 -4.78 -4.90 -2.06
C GLN A 89 -3.79 -4.13 -2.94
N CYS A 90 -3.09 -4.83 -3.85
CA CYS A 90 -2.55 -4.15 -5.01
C CYS A 90 -3.75 -3.72 -5.86
N THR A 91 -4.32 -2.57 -5.49
CA THR A 91 -5.07 -1.67 -6.37
C THR A 91 -4.15 -1.04 -7.42
N ARG A 92 -2.96 -1.62 -7.66
CA ARG A 92 -2.28 -1.52 -8.94
C ARG A 92 -3.28 -2.03 -9.97
N PHE A 93 -3.96 -1.08 -10.61
CA PHE A 93 -4.85 -1.25 -11.74
C PHE A 93 -4.35 -2.45 -12.56
N ARG A 94 -5.03 -3.59 -12.46
CA ARG A 94 -4.62 -4.86 -13.11
C ARG A 94 -4.46 -4.69 -14.62
N SER A 95 -5.10 -3.67 -15.15
CA SER A 95 -4.98 -3.11 -16.47
C SER A 95 -5.08 -1.59 -16.34
N PRO A 96 -4.32 -0.80 -17.13
CA PRO A 96 -4.57 0.62 -17.26
C PRO A 96 -6.06 0.85 -17.58
N PRO A 97 -6.72 1.89 -17.02
CA PRO A 97 -8.05 2.25 -17.47
C PRO A 97 -8.02 2.48 -18.99
N ASN A 98 -9.10 2.14 -19.68
CA ASN A 98 -9.24 2.44 -21.11
C ASN A 98 -9.30 3.96 -21.28
N LEU A 99 -8.16 4.56 -21.64
CA LEU A 99 -8.03 5.99 -21.86
C LEU A 99 -8.08 6.27 -23.36
N PRO A 100 -8.67 7.40 -23.79
CA PRO A 100 -8.55 7.87 -25.17
C PRO A 100 -7.08 7.99 -25.59
N ALA A 101 -6.79 7.83 -26.88
CA ALA A 101 -5.44 7.98 -27.42
C ALA A 101 -4.82 9.37 -27.10
N ASP A 102 -5.65 10.40 -27.02
CA ASP A 102 -5.25 11.78 -26.72
C ASP A 102 -5.24 12.11 -25.22
N PHE A 103 -5.31 11.11 -24.34
CA PHE A 103 -5.31 11.34 -22.90
C PHE A 103 -3.89 11.61 -22.38
N THR A 104 -3.70 12.75 -21.73
CA THR A 104 -2.46 13.08 -21.00
C THR A 104 -2.69 12.99 -19.50
N PHE A 105 -1.85 12.23 -18.80
CA PHE A 105 -1.85 12.20 -17.33
C PHE A 105 -1.35 13.52 -16.76
N GLY A 106 -1.86 13.88 -15.58
CA GLY A 106 -1.47 15.11 -14.87
C GLY A 106 -2.52 16.21 -14.93
N LEU A 107 -2.17 17.38 -14.38
CA LEU A 107 -3.03 18.56 -14.34
C LEU A 107 -2.81 19.39 -15.61
N LYS A 108 -3.91 19.71 -16.31
CA LYS A 108 -3.87 20.67 -17.42
C LYS A 108 -3.44 22.05 -16.89
N PRO A 109 -2.66 22.83 -17.65
CA PRO A 109 -2.36 24.19 -17.26
C PRO A 109 -3.66 24.98 -17.09
N ARG A 110 -3.76 25.75 -16.01
CA ARG A 110 -4.89 26.66 -15.81
C ARG A 110 -4.93 27.63 -17.01
N PRO A 111 -6.08 27.84 -17.67
CA PRO A 111 -6.16 28.85 -18.72
C PRO A 111 -5.76 30.20 -18.14
N SER A 112 -4.87 30.91 -18.85
CA SER A 112 -4.48 32.26 -18.46
C SER A 112 -5.70 33.17 -18.47
N ILE A 113 -5.73 34.13 -17.55
CA ILE A 113 -6.72 35.21 -17.62
C ILE A 113 -6.34 36.03 -18.86
N PRO A 114 -7.21 36.13 -19.88
CA PRO A 114 -6.88 36.86 -21.09
C PRO A 114 -6.65 38.34 -20.74
N LEU A 115 -5.47 38.85 -21.08
CA LEU A 115 -5.04 40.21 -20.75
C LEU A 115 -6.05 41.27 -21.22
N TYR A 116 -6.66 41.03 -22.37
CA TYR A 116 -7.68 41.89 -22.95
C TYR A 116 -8.87 42.16 -22.01
N ASP A 117 -9.39 41.13 -21.34
CA ASP A 117 -10.52 41.28 -20.42
C ASP A 117 -10.15 42.09 -19.16
N LEU A 118 -8.86 42.07 -18.79
CA LEU A 118 -8.32 42.85 -17.69
C LEU A 118 -8.20 44.33 -18.09
N LEU A 119 -7.63 44.61 -19.27
CA LEU A 119 -7.49 45.97 -19.82
C LEU A 119 -8.85 46.63 -20.07
N GLN A 120 -9.85 45.86 -20.48
CA GLN A 120 -11.22 46.35 -20.67
C GLN A 120 -12.04 46.44 -19.38
N HIS A 121 -11.45 46.10 -18.24
CA HIS A 121 -12.14 46.10 -16.94
C HIS A 121 -13.41 45.22 -16.92
N LYS A 122 -13.52 44.19 -17.76
CA LYS A 122 -14.72 43.35 -17.82
C LYS A 122 -15.07 42.71 -16.48
N TYR A 123 -14.06 42.29 -15.71
CA TYR A 123 -14.28 41.73 -14.39
C TYR A 123 -14.83 42.73 -13.37
N LYS A 124 -14.47 44.02 -13.51
CA LYS A 124 -15.07 45.10 -12.71
C LYS A 124 -16.53 45.26 -13.08
N GLU A 125 -16.85 45.27 -14.38
CA GLU A 125 -18.24 45.41 -14.85
C GLU A 125 -19.11 44.24 -14.39
N LEU A 126 -18.63 43.00 -14.52
CA LEU A 126 -19.31 41.80 -14.01
C LEU A 126 -19.58 41.89 -12.52
N TRP A 127 -18.60 42.36 -11.74
CA TRP A 127 -18.77 42.53 -10.29
C TRP A 127 -19.82 43.61 -9.97
N MET A 128 -19.78 44.76 -10.65
CA MET A 128 -20.75 45.83 -10.46
C MET A 128 -22.18 45.36 -10.76
N GLU A 129 -22.36 44.57 -11.82
CA GLU A 129 -23.66 44.02 -12.19
C GLU A 129 -24.17 43.02 -11.14
N GLN A 130 -23.30 42.15 -10.65
CA GLN A 130 -23.63 41.25 -9.56
C GLN A 130 -24.05 42.01 -8.28
N GLN A 131 -23.37 43.10 -7.94
CA GLN A 131 -23.74 43.94 -6.80
C GLN A 131 -25.09 44.64 -6.99
N ARG A 132 -25.41 45.09 -8.21
CA ARG A 132 -26.72 45.69 -8.55
C ARG A 132 -27.84 44.67 -8.36
N ILE A 133 -27.65 43.44 -8.86
CA ILE A 133 -28.60 42.34 -8.72
C ILE A 133 -28.82 42.01 -7.24
N LEU A 134 -27.74 41.85 -6.46
CA LEU A 134 -27.83 41.60 -5.02
C LEU A 134 -28.58 42.71 -4.29
N THR A 135 -28.26 43.97 -4.59
CA THR A 135 -28.92 45.12 -3.98
C THR A 135 -30.41 45.18 -4.33
N ALA A 136 -30.77 44.90 -5.59
CA ALA A 136 -32.16 44.84 -6.01
C ALA A 136 -32.92 43.72 -5.30
N ALA A 137 -32.33 42.52 -5.18
CA ALA A 137 -32.92 41.40 -4.45
C ALA A 137 -33.15 41.74 -2.96
N LEU A 138 -32.17 42.36 -2.30
CA LEU A 138 -32.29 42.80 -0.90
C LEU A 138 -33.40 43.85 -0.73
N ARG A 139 -33.53 44.80 -1.66
CA ARG A 139 -34.62 45.80 -1.63
C ARG A 139 -35.99 45.17 -1.78
N VAL A 140 -36.14 44.15 -2.63
CA VAL A 140 -37.40 43.41 -2.78
C VAL A 140 -37.73 42.64 -1.51
N GLN A 141 -36.76 42.00 -0.87
CA GLN A 141 -36.98 41.31 0.41
C GLN A 141 -37.40 42.28 1.53
N LYS A 142 -36.75 43.45 1.63
CA LYS A 142 -37.13 44.49 2.61
C LYS A 142 -38.52 45.09 2.39
N LYS A 143 -39.04 45.10 1.16
CA LYS A 143 -40.40 45.58 0.85
C LYS A 143 -41.50 44.54 1.08
N LYS A 144 -41.15 43.26 1.28
CA LYS A 144 -42.10 42.16 1.53
C LYS A 144 -42.35 41.89 3.02
N VAL A 145 -41.62 42.56 3.91
CA VAL A 145 -41.84 42.64 5.36
C VAL A 145 -42.61 43.92 5.65
#